data_AF-A0A845B7Y8-F1
#
_entry.id   AF-A0A845B7Y8-F1
#
_cell.length_a   1.000
_cell.length_b   1.000
_cell.length_c   1.000
_cell.angle_alpha   90.00
_cell.angle_beta   90.00
_cell.angle_gamma   90.00
#
_symmetry.space_group_name_H-M   'P 1'
#
loop_
_entity.id
_entity.type
_entity.pdbx_description
1 polymer ?
#
loop_
_entity_poly.entity_id
_entity_poly.type
_entity_poly.pdbx_seq_one_letter_code
_entity_poly.pdbx_strand_id
1 'polypeptide(L)' 'MAEIVNLNQRRKAAARQAEARQATANRVKFGRSKAEKARDATVEAQRRALLDGARREAPPPPGEAPEKG' A
#
# COMPACT_ATOMS: atom_id res chain seq x y z
N MET A 1 24.74 23.66 -41.56
CA MET A 1 23.45 23.72 -40.82
C MET A 1 23.71 23.22 -39.41
N ALA A 2 23.41 24.02 -38.39
CA ALA A 2 23.57 23.60 -37.01
C ALA A 2 22.22 23.10 -36.49
N GLU A 3 22.21 21.91 -35.88
CA GLU A 3 21.00 21.31 -35.32
C GLU A 3 20.76 21.89 -33.91
N ILE A 4 19.67 22.65 -33.74
CA ILE A 4 19.31 23.25 -32.45
C ILE A 4 18.71 22.16 -31.57
N VAL A 5 19.55 21.56 -30.72
CA VAL A 5 19.11 20.53 -29.77
C VAL A 5 18.63 21.14 -28.46
N ASN A 6 17.39 20.81 -28.07
CA ASN A 6 16.82 21.23 -26.81
C ASN A 6 17.36 20.38 -25.63
N LEU A 7 18.31 20.95 -24.90
CA LEU A 7 18.96 20.29 -23.76
C LEU A 7 17.99 19.98 -22.61
N ASN A 8 16.92 20.78 -22.43
CA ASN A 8 15.94 20.54 -21.37
C ASN A 8 15.13 19.27 -21.65
N GLN A 9 14.72 19.05 -22.90
CA GLN A 9 14.04 17.82 -23.30
C GLN A 9 14.94 16.60 -23.12
N ARG A 10 16.22 16.71 -23.50
CA ARG A 10 17.23 15.64 -23.29
C ARG A 10 17.41 15.30 -21.82
N ARG A 11 17.56 16.31 -20.95
CA ARG A 11 17.65 16.12 -19.49
C ARG A 11 16.39 15.47 -18.92
N LYS A 12 15.20 15.93 -19.34
CA LYS A 12 13.92 15.35 -18.89
C LYS A 12 13.73 13.91 -19.35
N ALA A 13 14.22 13.56 -20.54
CA ALA A 13 14.20 12.19 -21.02
C ALA A 13 15.15 11.30 -20.21
N ALA A 14 16.37 11.78 -19.91
CA ALA A 14 17.33 11.06 -19.08
C ALA A 14 16.80 10.82 -17.66
N ALA A 15 16.18 11.84 -17.04
CA ALA A 15 15.56 11.71 -15.72
C ALA A 15 14.46 10.63 -15.69
N ARG A 16 13.55 10.63 -16.68
CA ARG A 16 12.51 9.60 -16.82
C ARG A 16 13.09 8.20 -17.00
N GLN A 17 14.18 8.05 -17.76
CA GLN A 17 14.84 6.76 -17.92
C GLN A 17 15.49 6.29 -16.61
N ALA A 18 16.09 7.19 -15.83
CA ALA A 18 16.67 6.86 -14.53
C ALA A 18 15.58 6.39 -13.53
N GLU A 19 14.45 7.09 -13.47
CA GLU A 19 13.31 6.69 -12.65
C GLU A 19 12.76 5.31 -13.05
N ALA A 20 12.63 5.02 -14.35
CA ALA A 20 12.17 3.72 -14.83
C ALA A 20 13.12 2.57 -14.44
N ARG A 21 14.44 2.81 -14.49
CA ARG A 21 15.46 1.85 -14.03
C ARG A 21 15.35 1.62 -12.52
N GLN A 22 15.21 2.69 -11.75
CA GLN A 22 15.03 2.62 -10.31
C GLN A 22 13.75 1.85 -9.94
N ALA A 23 12.65 2.09 -10.66
CA ALA A 23 11.39 1.37 -10.48
C ALA A 23 11.57 -0.13 -10.74
N THR A 24 12.27 -0.51 -11.82
CA THR A 24 12.58 -1.91 -12.12
C THR A 24 13.45 -2.55 -11.02
N ALA A 25 14.50 -1.85 -10.58
CA ALA A 25 15.35 -2.31 -9.48
C ALA A 25 14.54 -2.48 -8.17
N ASN A 26 13.62 -1.57 -7.88
CA ASN A 26 12.75 -1.65 -6.71
C ASN A 26 11.74 -2.80 -6.81
N ARG A 27 11.21 -3.12 -8.00
CA ARG A 27 10.35 -4.30 -8.21
C ARG A 27 11.11 -5.59 -7.89
N VAL A 28 12.35 -5.71 -8.37
CA VAL A 28 13.20 -6.88 -8.11
C VAL A 28 13.58 -6.97 -6.63
N LYS A 29 14.03 -5.86 -6.03
CA LYS A 29 14.50 -5.82 -4.63
C LYS A 29 13.40 -6.02 -3.61
N PHE A 30 12.21 -5.47 -3.86
CA PHE A 30 11.15 -5.41 -2.85
C PHE A 30 9.95 -6.29 -3.17
N GLY A 31 9.88 -6.90 -4.37
CA GLY A 31 8.81 -7.79 -4.85
C GLY A 31 7.44 -7.13 -5.01
N ARG A 32 7.17 -6.07 -4.23
CA ARG A 32 5.97 -5.23 -4.20
C ARG A 32 6.40 -3.78 -4.11
N SER A 33 5.87 -2.94 -4.99
CA SER A 33 6.07 -1.50 -4.98
C SER A 33 5.37 -0.84 -3.78
N LYS A 34 5.74 0.40 -3.46
CA LYS A 34 5.09 1.18 -2.39
C LYS A 34 3.58 1.35 -2.62
N ALA A 35 3.18 1.51 -3.89
CA ALA A 35 1.77 1.65 -4.26
C ALA A 35 0.98 0.35 -4.02
N GLU A 36 1.57 -0.81 -4.31
CA GLU A 36 0.95 -2.12 -4.06
C GLU A 36 0.83 -2.38 -2.55
N LYS A 37 1.88 -2.10 -1.77
CA LYS A 37 1.82 -2.21 -0.30
C LYS A 37 0.74 -1.33 0.31
N ALA A 38 0.58 -0.10 -0.19
CA ALA A 38 -0.46 0.80 0.30
C ALA A 38 -1.86 0.27 -0.02
N ARG A 39 -2.08 -0.23 -1.24
CA ARG A 39 -3.35 -0.86 -1.64
C ARG A 39 -3.67 -2.07 -0.77
N ASP A 40 -2.72 -2.98 -0.60
CA ASP A 40 -2.88 -4.17 0.24
C ASP A 40 -3.24 -3.78 1.68
N ALA A 41 -2.54 -2.79 2.25
CA ALA A 41 -2.81 -2.32 3.61
C ALA A 41 -4.23 -1.76 3.76
N THR A 42 -4.73 -1.02 2.77
CA THR A 42 -6.10 -0.52 2.78
C THR A 42 -7.14 -1.63 2.69
N VAL A 43 -6.89 -2.64 1.85
CA VAL A 43 -7.78 -3.79 1.70
C VAL A 43 -7.82 -4.61 3.00
N GLU A 44 -6.67 -4.84 3.62
CA GLU A 44 -6.59 -5.55 4.90
C GLU A 44 -7.26 -4.77 6.04
N ALA A 45 -7.13 -3.44 6.08
CA ALA A 45 -7.83 -2.60 7.05
C ALA A 45 -9.35 -2.69 6.89
N GLN A 46 -9.86 -2.63 5.66
CA GLN A 46 -11.29 -2.79 5.38
C GLN A 46 -11.81 -4.18 5.77
N ARG A 47 -11.04 -5.23 5.49
CA ARG A 47 -11.38 -6.61 5.89
C ARG A 47 -11.47 -6.74 7.41
N ARG A 48 -10.50 -6.19 8.15
CA ARG A 48 -10.51 -6.19 9.62
C ARG A 48 -11.73 -5.43 10.15
N ALA A 49 -11.99 -4.23 9.66
CA ALA A 49 -13.15 -3.44 10.06
C ALA A 49 -14.48 -4.17 9.79
N LEU A 50 -14.59 -4.88 8.67
CA LEU A 50 -15.77 -5.70 8.36
C LEU A 50 -15.93 -6.85 9.36
N LEU A 51 -14.84 -7.56 9.67
CA LEU A 51 -14.86 -8.67 10.63
C LEU A 51 -15.17 -8.19 12.05
N ASP A 52 -14.60 -7.06 12.45
CA ASP A 52 -14.83 -6.45 13.76
C ASP A 52 -16.28 -5.97 13.89
N GLY A 53 -16.85 -5.35 12.85
CA GLY A 53 -18.27 -4.95 12.83
C GLY A 53 -19.24 -6.14 12.77
N ALA A 54 -18.82 -7.26 12.17
CA ALA A 54 -19.58 -8.51 12.13
C ALA A 54 -19.41 -9.35 13.41
N ARG A 55 -18.51 -8.96 14.33
CA ARG A 55 -18.26 -9.67 15.58
C ARG A 55 -19.48 -9.54 16.48
N ARG A 56 -20.18 -10.64 16.69
CA ARG A 56 -21.19 -10.76 17.74
C ARG A 56 -20.47 -11.03 19.06
N GLU A 57 -20.84 -10.29 20.10
CA GLU A 57 -20.37 -10.58 21.46
C GLU A 57 -20.72 -12.03 21.78
N ALA A 58 -19.71 -12.82 22.15
CA ALA A 58 -19.95 -14.17 22.63
C ALA A 58 -20.78 -14.05 23.92
N PRO A 59 -21.85 -14.84 24.07
CA PRO A 59 -22.60 -14.84 25.32
C PRO A 59 -21.63 -15.17 26.47
N PRO A 60 -21.80 -14.54 27.65
CA PRO A 60 -20.94 -14.79 28.79
C PRO A 60 -20.90 -16.30 29.08
N PRO A 61 -19.73 -16.84 29.47
CA PRO A 61 -19.64 -18.25 29.81
C PRO A 61 -20.67 -18.59 30.90
N PRO A 62 -21.36 -19.73 30.80
CA PRO A 62 -22.38 -20.11 31.77
C PRO A 62 -21.71 -20.35 33.13
N GLY A 63 -21.84 -19.38 34.04
CA GLY A 63 -21.24 -19.45 35.38
C GLY A 63 -21.14 -18.12 36.12
N GLU A 64 -21.11 -16.99 35.42
CA GLU A 64 -21.11 -15.66 36.07
C GLU A 64 -22.54 -15.10 36.09
N ALA A 65 -23.27 -15.40 37.16
CA ALA A 65 -24.48 -14.66 37.50
C ALA A 65 -24.11 -13.20 37.84
N PRO A 66 -24.94 -12.20 37.48
CA PRO A 66 -24.72 -10.85 37.96
C PRO A 66 -24.98 -10.83 39.47
N GLU A 67 -23.92 -10.73 40.27
CA GLU A 67 -24.05 -10.32 41.66
C GLU A 67 -24.66 -8.92 41.67
N LYS A 68 -25.95 -8.85 42.01
CA LYS A 68 -26.59 -7.62 42.45
C LYS A 68 -26.02 -7.28 43.82
N GLY A 69 -25.27 -6.19 43.89
CA GLY A 69 -24.87 -5.48 45.11
C GLY A 69 -24.95 -3.99 44.87
#